data_AF-A0A951HVQ5-F1
#
_entry.id   AF-A0A951HVQ5-F1
#
_cell.length_a   1.000
_cell.length_b   1.000
_cell.length_c   1.000
_cell.angle_alpha   90.00
_cell.angle_beta   90.00
_cell.angle_gamma   90.00
#
_symmetry.space_group_name_H-M   'P 1'
#
loop_
_entity.id
_entity.type
_entity.pdbx_description
1 polymer ?
#
loop_
_entity_poly.entity_id
_entity_poly.type
_entity_poly.pdbx_seq_one_letter_code
_entity_poly.pdbx_strand_id
1 'polypeptide(L)'
;MQKRMARARALTAAHNLTAAAFELDAIRSSTTDEVVRDVVRIMLVDIYLEQGDYARAQSLLEETYKARSAQNEGSTRSYFAVAGQTLNGVRAHLERYRTFGLNIADRDLPPEAINDLDRLRGLLERVAEQAREVGAGDDKNSDAFALLEDVANVRASLARDMEDRARWQGQIAEARQHLTTAAGTRLTTLSVASVSPSPALTAAQSITTPPPAATQPAASTASNAPAKSESAKAGANTAETAAATAAGQPLNLGALLEKATQKVSPSYPAFAKTAHVSGIVRVDMVIDEKGSVVSAQSSTGPAILRQAAIDAARRWKFRPTMSDGQPVRVVGFLNFNFTPQ
;
A
#
# COMPACT_ATOMS: atom_id res chain seq x y z
N MET A 1 -22.99 -5.26 -19.52
CA MET A 1 -22.03 -4.45 -18.74
C MET A 1 -20.71 -5.16 -18.45
N GLN A 2 -20.69 -6.34 -17.82
CA GLN A 2 -19.43 -7.03 -17.45
C GLN A 2 -18.42 -7.22 -18.61
N LYS A 3 -18.88 -7.64 -19.79
CA LYS A 3 -18.00 -7.78 -20.98
C LYS A 3 -17.35 -6.46 -21.41
N ARG A 4 -18.08 -5.34 -21.33
CA ARG A 4 -17.58 -4.00 -21.67
C ARG A 4 -16.55 -3.53 -20.66
N MET A 5 -16.81 -3.76 -19.37
CA MET A 5 -15.83 -3.49 -18.30
C MET A 5 -14.56 -4.32 -18.44
N ALA A 6 -14.68 -5.62 -18.76
CA ALA A 6 -13.53 -6.47 -19.01
C ALA A 6 -12.71 -5.98 -20.21
N ARG A 7 -13.38 -5.54 -21.29
CA ARG A 7 -12.73 -4.92 -22.44
C ARG A 7 -11.99 -3.63 -22.06
N ALA A 8 -12.62 -2.73 -21.30
CA ALA A 8 -12.00 -1.50 -20.85
C ALA A 8 -10.72 -1.78 -20.04
N ARG A 9 -10.78 -2.72 -19.08
CA ARG A 9 -9.60 -3.17 -18.30
C ARG A 9 -8.50 -3.75 -19.18
N ALA A 10 -8.86 -4.57 -20.18
CA ALA A 10 -7.90 -5.12 -21.12
C ALA A 10 -7.23 -4.03 -21.97
N LEU A 11 -7.98 -3.00 -22.39
CA LEU A 11 -7.44 -1.85 -23.11
C LEU A 11 -6.47 -1.04 -22.24
N THR A 12 -6.80 -0.80 -20.97
CA THR A 12 -5.91 -0.15 -20.00
C THR A 12 -4.62 -0.96 -19.81
N ALA A 13 -4.74 -2.27 -19.60
CA ALA A 13 -3.58 -3.15 -19.41
C ALA A 13 -2.68 -3.24 -20.66
N ALA A 14 -3.27 -3.15 -21.86
CA ALA A 14 -2.54 -3.06 -23.12
C ALA A 14 -2.00 -1.65 -23.41
N HIS A 15 -2.14 -0.72 -22.45
CA HIS A 15 -1.74 0.69 -22.56
C HIS A 15 -2.38 1.44 -23.74
N ASN A 16 -3.53 0.95 -24.24
CA ASN A 16 -4.35 1.67 -25.21
C ASN A 16 -5.30 2.61 -24.48
N LEU A 17 -4.72 3.63 -23.87
CA LEU A 17 -5.38 4.54 -22.93
C LEU A 17 -6.53 5.32 -23.56
N THR A 18 -6.39 5.75 -24.81
CA THR A 18 -7.42 6.51 -25.53
C THR A 18 -8.67 5.67 -25.77
N ALA A 19 -8.51 4.42 -26.24
CA ALA A 19 -9.63 3.52 -26.43
C ALA A 19 -10.25 3.09 -25.10
N ALA A 20 -9.42 2.88 -24.07
CA ALA A 20 -9.90 2.55 -22.72
C ALA A 20 -10.77 3.68 -22.16
N ALA A 21 -10.31 4.94 -22.24
CA ALA A 21 -11.06 6.11 -21.80
C ALA A 21 -12.41 6.24 -22.53
N PHE A 22 -12.40 6.08 -23.86
CA PHE A 22 -13.63 6.14 -24.65
C PHE A 22 -14.65 5.06 -24.24
N GLU A 23 -14.21 3.81 -24.08
CA GLU A 23 -15.09 2.72 -23.65
C GLU A 23 -15.63 2.96 -22.23
N LEU A 24 -14.80 3.48 -21.32
CA LEU A 24 -15.19 3.82 -19.95
C LEU A 24 -16.22 4.96 -19.91
N ASP A 25 -16.03 6.04 -20.65
CA ASP A 25 -17.03 7.12 -20.75
C ASP A 25 -18.35 6.62 -21.35
N ALA A 26 -18.29 5.72 -22.34
CA ALA A 26 -19.47 5.08 -22.89
C ALA A 26 -20.16 4.15 -21.87
N ILE A 27 -19.42 3.53 -20.94
CA ILE A 27 -20.01 2.76 -19.83
C ILE A 27 -20.66 3.70 -18.81
N ARG A 28 -19.95 4.78 -18.42
CA ARG A 28 -20.42 5.78 -17.44
C ARG A 28 -21.74 6.43 -17.85
N SER A 29 -21.87 6.79 -19.12
CA SER A 29 -23.07 7.41 -19.70
C SER A 29 -24.24 6.45 -19.89
N SER A 30 -23.98 5.15 -20.10
CA SER A 30 -25.05 4.16 -20.35
C SER A 30 -25.52 3.42 -19.11
N THR A 31 -24.79 3.48 -18.00
CA THR A 31 -25.17 2.83 -16.73
C THR A 31 -25.89 3.81 -15.81
N THR A 32 -26.90 3.33 -15.08
CA THR A 32 -27.56 4.04 -13.97
C THR A 32 -27.05 3.62 -12.60
N ASP A 33 -26.26 2.54 -12.53
CA ASP A 33 -25.66 2.04 -11.30
C ASP A 33 -24.51 2.95 -10.85
N GLU A 34 -24.68 3.63 -9.72
CA GLU A 34 -23.69 4.54 -9.12
C GLU A 34 -22.39 3.83 -8.74
N VAL A 35 -22.43 2.59 -8.26
CA VAL A 35 -21.22 1.85 -7.88
C VAL A 35 -20.35 1.60 -9.11
N VAL A 36 -21.00 1.25 -10.23
CA VAL A 36 -20.29 1.09 -11.51
C VAL A 36 -19.73 2.44 -11.98
N ARG A 37 -20.50 3.54 -11.87
CA ARG A 37 -20.01 4.89 -12.23
C ARG A 37 -18.79 5.29 -11.42
N ASP A 38 -18.77 5.01 -10.12
CA ASP A 38 -17.66 5.34 -9.24
C ASP A 38 -16.39 4.57 -9.62
N VAL A 39 -16.50 3.27 -9.86
CA VAL A 39 -15.37 2.47 -10.36
C VAL A 39 -14.85 3.02 -11.70
N VAL A 40 -15.76 3.41 -12.60
CA VAL A 40 -15.37 4.04 -13.87
C VAL A 40 -14.63 5.36 -13.64
N ARG A 41 -15.12 6.24 -12.77
CA ARG A 41 -14.49 7.54 -12.46
C ARG A 41 -13.07 7.36 -11.94
N ILE A 42 -12.85 6.42 -11.02
CA ILE A 42 -11.52 6.10 -10.48
C ILE A 42 -10.59 5.64 -11.61
N MET A 43 -11.04 4.71 -12.46
CA MET A 43 -10.23 4.23 -13.60
C MET A 43 -9.93 5.34 -14.62
N LEU A 44 -10.90 6.22 -14.89
CA LEU A 44 -10.70 7.33 -15.82
C LEU A 44 -9.67 8.33 -15.30
N VAL A 45 -9.70 8.65 -14.00
CA VAL A 45 -8.69 9.55 -13.41
C VAL A 45 -7.28 8.98 -13.56
N ASP A 46 -7.07 7.69 -13.27
CA ASP A 46 -5.76 7.04 -13.51
C ASP A 46 -5.31 7.18 -14.96
N ILE A 47 -6.21 6.85 -15.90
CA ILE A 47 -5.92 6.91 -17.33
C ILE A 47 -5.56 8.35 -17.76
N TYR A 48 -6.30 9.35 -17.27
CA TYR A 48 -6.03 10.75 -17.60
C TYR A 48 -4.72 11.25 -17.03
N LEU A 49 -4.37 10.86 -15.80
CA LEU A 49 -3.07 11.15 -15.22
C LEU A 49 -1.95 10.48 -16.01
N GLU A 50 -2.13 9.23 -16.42
CA GLU A 50 -1.14 8.49 -17.21
C GLU A 50 -0.95 9.08 -18.62
N GLN A 51 -1.99 9.66 -19.20
CA GLN A 51 -1.93 10.41 -20.46
C GLN A 51 -1.32 11.82 -20.32
N GLY A 52 -1.12 12.32 -19.09
CA GLY A 52 -0.74 13.72 -18.83
C GLY A 52 -1.89 14.71 -19.07
N ASP A 53 -3.13 14.23 -19.12
CA ASP A 53 -4.34 15.05 -19.29
C ASP A 53 -4.94 15.46 -17.94
N TYR A 54 -4.21 16.35 -17.27
CA TYR A 54 -4.59 16.85 -15.95
C TYR A 54 -5.91 17.63 -15.96
N ALA A 55 -6.27 18.23 -17.09
CA ALA A 55 -7.52 18.97 -17.23
C ALA A 55 -8.74 18.04 -17.13
N ARG A 56 -8.72 16.90 -17.81
CA ARG A 56 -9.79 15.90 -17.69
C ARG A 56 -9.81 15.23 -16.32
N ALA A 57 -8.64 14.95 -15.73
CA ALA A 57 -8.57 14.43 -14.35
C ALA A 57 -9.18 15.42 -13.34
N GLN A 58 -8.82 16.70 -13.43
CA GLN A 58 -9.40 17.75 -12.60
C GLN A 58 -10.91 17.89 -12.81
N SER A 59 -11.38 17.82 -14.07
CA SER A 59 -12.81 17.92 -14.36
C SER A 59 -13.62 16.81 -13.68
N LEU A 60 -13.12 15.57 -13.66
CA LEU A 60 -13.75 14.46 -12.93
C LEU A 60 -13.73 14.66 -11.42
N LEU A 61 -12.62 15.16 -10.88
CA LEU A 61 -12.51 15.52 -9.47
C LEU A 61 -13.55 16.60 -9.11
N GLU A 62 -13.71 17.63 -9.93
CA GLU A 62 -14.70 18.70 -9.71
C GLU A 62 -16.14 18.21 -9.84
N GLU A 63 -16.41 17.29 -10.76
CA GLU A 63 -17.72 16.64 -10.90
C GLU A 63 -18.10 15.91 -9.59
N THR A 64 -17.21 15.08 -9.06
CA THR A 64 -17.46 14.33 -7.81
C THR A 64 -17.51 15.25 -6.59
N TYR A 65 -16.67 16.28 -6.55
CA TYR A 65 -16.69 17.31 -5.51
C TYR A 65 -18.06 18.02 -5.45
N LYS A 66 -18.60 18.42 -6.60
CA LYS A 66 -19.92 19.07 -6.68
C LYS A 66 -21.04 18.10 -6.31
N ALA A 67 -20.96 16.86 -6.77
CA ALA A 67 -21.94 15.81 -6.46
C ALA A 67 -22.00 15.46 -4.96
N ARG A 68 -20.90 15.66 -4.22
CA ARG A 68 -20.88 15.52 -2.75
C ARG A 68 -21.91 16.42 -2.06
N SER A 69 -22.16 17.64 -2.60
CA SER A 69 -23.05 18.61 -1.96
C SER A 69 -24.49 18.12 -1.78
N ALA A 70 -24.89 17.06 -2.51
CA ALA A 70 -26.14 16.34 -2.27
C ALA A 70 -26.23 15.63 -0.90
N GLN A 71 -25.16 15.62 -0.10
CA GLN A 71 -25.05 14.99 1.23
C GLN A 71 -25.39 13.49 1.27
N ASN A 72 -25.32 12.81 0.13
CA ASN A 72 -25.45 11.36 0.08
C ASN A 72 -24.13 10.71 0.51
N GLU A 73 -24.21 9.66 1.34
CA GLU A 73 -23.05 8.89 1.80
C GLU A 73 -22.22 8.35 0.62
N GLY A 74 -22.91 7.85 -0.42
CA GLY A 74 -22.28 7.38 -1.67
C GLY A 74 -21.51 8.47 -2.40
N SER A 75 -22.10 9.65 -2.58
CA SER A 75 -21.44 10.77 -3.28
C SER A 75 -20.19 11.28 -2.54
N THR A 76 -20.24 11.27 -1.20
CA THR A 76 -19.09 11.67 -0.37
C THR A 76 -17.96 10.65 -0.48
N ARG A 77 -18.29 9.35 -0.39
CA ARG A 77 -17.33 8.27 -0.58
C ARG A 77 -16.71 8.29 -1.98
N SER A 78 -17.52 8.54 -3.02
CA SER A 78 -17.07 8.65 -4.42
C SER A 78 -16.03 9.76 -4.58
N TYR A 79 -16.29 10.95 -4.04
CA TYR A 79 -15.33 12.05 -4.03
C TYR A 79 -14.00 11.67 -3.37
N PHE A 80 -14.02 11.11 -2.16
CA PHE A 80 -12.78 10.71 -1.47
C PHE A 80 -12.03 9.61 -2.20
N ALA A 81 -12.72 8.67 -2.82
CA ALA A 81 -12.08 7.62 -3.62
C ALA A 81 -11.38 8.20 -4.85
N VAL A 82 -12.02 9.14 -5.56
CA VAL A 82 -11.43 9.81 -6.72
C VAL A 82 -10.27 10.72 -6.32
N ALA A 83 -10.40 11.48 -5.24
CA ALA A 83 -9.33 12.33 -4.71
C ALA A 83 -8.12 11.51 -4.23
N GLY A 84 -8.35 10.42 -3.50
CA GLY A 84 -7.30 9.49 -3.09
C GLY A 84 -6.60 8.83 -4.28
N GLN A 85 -7.37 8.43 -5.31
CA GLN A 85 -6.77 7.88 -6.53
C GLN A 85 -5.95 8.92 -7.29
N THR A 86 -6.42 10.16 -7.35
CA THR A 86 -5.68 11.28 -7.95
C THR A 86 -4.30 11.40 -7.30
N LEU A 87 -4.26 11.34 -5.96
CA LEU A 87 -3.02 11.45 -5.21
C LEU A 87 -2.08 10.26 -5.45
N ASN A 88 -2.62 9.04 -5.55
CA ASN A 88 -1.85 7.85 -5.90
C ASN A 88 -1.27 7.94 -7.31
N GLY A 89 -2.06 8.41 -8.29
CA GLY A 89 -1.60 8.63 -9.65
C GLY A 89 -0.48 9.67 -9.73
N VAL A 90 -0.61 10.79 -9.01
CA VAL A 90 0.45 11.80 -8.89
C VAL A 90 1.73 11.17 -8.31
N ARG A 91 1.64 10.41 -7.21
CA ARG A 91 2.80 9.71 -6.62
C ARG A 91 3.48 8.76 -7.60
N ALA A 92 2.70 7.95 -8.31
CA ALA A 92 3.21 7.02 -9.31
C ALA A 92 3.95 7.79 -10.43
N HIS A 93 3.45 8.95 -10.82
CA HIS A 93 4.11 9.83 -11.79
C HIS A 93 5.43 10.41 -11.25
N LEU A 94 5.47 10.83 -9.98
CA LEU A 94 6.71 11.28 -9.33
C LEU A 94 7.74 10.16 -9.17
N GLU A 95 7.32 8.93 -8.89
CA GLU A 95 8.20 7.75 -8.88
C GLU A 95 8.75 7.44 -10.28
N ARG A 96 7.97 7.70 -11.33
CA ARG A 96 8.39 7.51 -12.72
C ARG A 96 9.57 8.42 -13.06
N TYR A 97 9.50 9.72 -12.71
CA TYR A 97 10.64 10.65 -12.88
C TYR A 97 11.91 10.14 -12.18
N ARG A 98 11.77 9.71 -10.92
CA ARG A 98 12.88 9.15 -10.14
C ARG A 98 13.46 7.89 -10.77
N THR A 99 12.61 7.04 -11.35
CA THR A 99 13.04 5.82 -12.05
C THR A 99 13.83 6.13 -13.33
N PHE A 100 13.53 7.25 -13.99
CA PHE A 100 14.29 7.76 -15.13
C PHE A 100 15.54 8.56 -14.73
N GLY A 101 15.87 8.64 -13.44
CA GLY A 101 17.05 9.35 -12.94
C GLY A 101 16.87 10.87 -12.83
N LEU A 102 15.65 11.37 -12.98
CA LEU A 102 15.33 12.78 -12.79
C LEU A 102 14.92 13.02 -11.33
N ASN A 103 15.74 13.77 -10.61
CA ASN A 103 15.42 14.17 -9.25
C ASN A 103 14.58 15.45 -9.28
N ILE A 104 13.39 15.38 -8.71
CA ILE A 104 12.37 16.46 -8.76
C ILE A 104 12.83 17.71 -7.98
N ALA A 105 13.81 17.56 -7.09
CA ALA A 105 14.40 18.66 -6.33
C ALA A 105 15.55 19.37 -7.05
N ASP A 106 16.00 18.87 -8.20
CA ASP A 106 17.10 19.49 -8.94
C ASP A 106 16.65 20.81 -9.57
N ARG A 107 17.56 21.79 -9.59
CA ARG A 107 17.30 23.11 -10.20
C ARG A 107 17.33 23.07 -11.72
N ASP A 108 18.07 22.13 -12.30
CA ASP A 108 18.32 22.02 -13.73
C ASP A 108 17.45 20.94 -14.39
N LEU A 109 16.15 20.96 -14.08
CA LEU A 109 15.18 20.07 -14.71
C LEU A 109 14.90 20.52 -16.16
N PRO A 110 14.68 19.58 -17.10
CA PRO A 110 14.20 19.91 -18.44
C PRO A 110 12.88 20.69 -18.39
N PRO A 111 12.64 21.64 -19.32
CA PRO A 111 11.43 22.46 -19.31
C PRO A 111 10.14 21.63 -19.41
N GLU A 112 10.19 20.47 -20.08
CA GLU A 112 9.08 19.53 -20.15
C GLU A 112 8.70 19.00 -18.75
N ALA A 113 9.70 18.62 -17.96
CA ALA A 113 9.51 18.13 -16.60
C ALA A 113 9.00 19.27 -15.69
N ILE A 114 9.54 20.48 -15.82
CA ILE A 114 9.09 21.65 -15.03
C ILE A 114 7.61 21.92 -15.30
N ASN A 115 7.21 22.01 -16.56
CA ASN A 115 5.83 22.28 -16.97
C ASN A 115 4.86 21.21 -16.45
N ASP A 116 5.25 19.95 -16.54
CA ASP A 116 4.46 18.82 -16.06
C ASP A 116 4.31 18.82 -14.53
N LEU A 117 5.41 19.04 -13.79
CA LEU A 117 5.40 19.17 -12.34
C LEU A 117 4.54 20.35 -11.87
N ASP A 118 4.51 21.46 -12.60
CA ASP A 118 3.61 22.59 -12.29
C ASP A 118 2.13 22.23 -12.45
N ARG A 119 1.78 21.41 -13.46
CA ARG A 119 0.40 20.92 -13.60
C ARG A 119 0.01 19.99 -12.44
N LEU A 120 0.92 19.12 -12.01
CA LEU A 120 0.72 18.26 -10.84
C LEU A 120 0.55 19.07 -9.55
N ARG A 121 1.36 20.12 -9.36
CA ARG A 121 1.21 21.06 -8.23
C ARG A 121 -0.18 21.70 -8.23
N GLY A 122 -0.62 22.21 -9.38
CA GLY A 122 -1.95 22.82 -9.51
C GLY A 122 -3.09 21.84 -9.19
N LEU A 123 -2.97 20.60 -9.65
CA LEU A 123 -3.95 19.55 -9.34
C LEU A 123 -3.98 19.22 -7.85
N LEU A 124 -2.82 19.06 -7.20
CA LEU A 124 -2.72 18.82 -5.76
C LEU A 124 -3.28 20.00 -4.95
N GLU A 125 -2.98 21.23 -5.37
CA GLU A 125 -3.51 22.44 -4.74
C GLU A 125 -5.05 22.47 -4.79
N ARG A 126 -5.62 22.05 -5.93
CA ARG A 126 -7.07 21.93 -6.07
C ARG A 126 -7.68 20.88 -5.13
N VAL A 127 -7.04 19.71 -5.00
CA VAL A 127 -7.49 18.68 -4.05
C VAL A 127 -7.38 19.19 -2.61
N ALA A 128 -6.31 19.90 -2.25
CA ALA A 128 -6.11 20.45 -0.91
C ALA A 128 -7.15 21.51 -0.56
N GLU A 129 -7.48 22.40 -1.51
CA GLU A 129 -8.55 23.39 -1.36
C GLU A 129 -9.90 22.71 -1.10
N GLN A 130 -10.25 21.73 -1.93
CA GLN A 130 -11.48 20.96 -1.78
C GLN A 130 -11.54 20.19 -0.45
N ALA A 131 -10.45 19.54 -0.04
CA ALA A 131 -10.37 18.84 1.23
C ALA A 131 -10.56 19.80 2.42
N ARG A 132 -10.00 21.01 2.36
CA ARG A 132 -10.18 22.04 3.39
C ARG A 132 -11.64 22.51 3.47
N GLU A 133 -12.27 22.78 2.34
CA GLU A 133 -13.69 23.16 2.30
C GLU A 133 -14.59 22.07 2.90
N VAL A 134 -14.30 20.79 2.63
CA VAL A 134 -15.04 19.67 3.23
C VAL A 134 -14.79 19.55 4.73
N GLY A 135 -13.54 19.72 5.17
CA GLY A 135 -13.16 19.64 6.58
C GLY A 135 -13.71 20.79 7.44
N ALA A 136 -13.98 21.94 6.83
CA ALA A 136 -14.52 23.12 7.51
C ALA A 136 -16.03 23.05 7.80
N GLY A 137 -16.74 22.03 7.32
CA GLY A 137 -18.16 21.83 7.61
C GLY A 137 -18.46 21.47 9.07
N ASP A 138 -19.74 21.52 9.45
CA ASP A 138 -20.21 21.38 10.84
C ASP A 138 -19.74 20.10 11.54
N ASP A 139 -19.65 18.98 10.82
CA ASP A 139 -19.27 17.67 11.36
C ASP A 139 -17.77 17.37 11.35
N LYS A 140 -16.89 18.35 11.02
CA LYS A 140 -15.43 18.20 10.94
C LYS A 140 -15.01 16.82 10.40
N ASN A 141 -15.21 16.61 9.11
CA ASN A 141 -15.01 15.31 8.50
C ASN A 141 -13.53 14.85 8.62
N SER A 142 -13.29 13.79 9.39
CA SER A 142 -11.95 13.22 9.59
C SER A 142 -11.28 12.80 8.29
N ASP A 143 -12.06 12.29 7.33
CA ASP A 143 -11.54 11.83 6.04
C ASP A 143 -11.03 13.00 5.20
N ALA A 144 -11.63 14.19 5.36
CA ALA A 144 -11.17 15.41 4.72
C ALA A 144 -9.83 15.90 5.26
N PHE A 145 -9.64 15.85 6.58
CA PHE A 145 -8.35 16.21 7.18
C PHE A 145 -7.26 15.16 6.88
N ALA A 146 -7.60 13.87 6.82
CA ALA A 146 -6.68 12.83 6.39
C ALA A 146 -6.23 13.02 4.93
N LEU A 147 -7.18 13.33 4.03
CA LEU A 147 -6.87 13.68 2.65
C LEU A 147 -6.00 14.95 2.58
N LEU A 148 -6.33 15.99 3.34
CA LEU A 148 -5.56 17.23 3.38
C LEU A 148 -4.11 17.00 3.84
N GLU A 149 -3.91 16.20 4.89
CA GLU A 149 -2.57 15.81 5.35
C GLU A 149 -1.80 15.12 4.23
N ASP A 150 -2.43 14.16 3.56
CA ASP A 150 -1.79 13.34 2.54
C ASP A 150 -1.39 14.16 1.31
N VAL A 151 -2.29 15.03 0.84
CA VAL A 151 -2.05 15.96 -0.27
C VAL A 151 -0.96 16.95 0.09
N ALA A 152 -0.99 17.52 1.30
CA ALA A 152 0.02 18.47 1.75
C ALA A 152 1.42 17.83 1.84
N ASN A 153 1.52 16.57 2.25
CA ASN A 153 2.79 15.82 2.22
C ASN A 153 3.35 15.71 0.80
N VAL A 154 2.52 15.32 -0.17
CA VAL A 154 2.97 15.22 -1.57
C VAL A 154 3.35 16.60 -2.11
N ARG A 155 2.55 17.64 -1.82
CA ARG A 155 2.81 19.00 -2.31
C ARG A 155 4.05 19.65 -1.68
N ALA A 156 4.38 19.33 -0.42
CA ALA A 156 5.63 19.74 0.23
C ALA A 156 6.88 19.09 -0.40
N SER A 157 6.74 17.87 -0.93
CA SER A 157 7.82 17.22 -1.68
C SER A 157 8.09 17.92 -3.02
N LEU A 158 7.06 18.53 -3.61
CA LEU A 158 7.11 19.32 -4.85
C LEU A 158 7.35 20.81 -4.64
N ALA A 159 7.74 21.23 -3.43
CA ALA A 159 7.91 22.64 -3.10
C ALA A 159 8.89 23.35 -4.06
N ARG A 160 8.51 24.57 -4.48
CA ARG A 160 9.34 25.40 -5.37
C ARG A 160 10.57 25.97 -4.65
N ASP A 161 10.41 26.29 -3.38
CA ASP A 161 11.44 26.87 -2.53
C ASP A 161 11.20 26.49 -1.05
N MET A 162 12.02 27.03 -0.14
CA MET A 162 11.90 26.75 1.29
C MET A 162 10.64 27.36 1.91
N GLU A 163 10.16 28.49 1.40
CA GLU A 163 8.98 29.18 1.93
C GLU A 163 7.70 28.42 1.57
N ASP A 164 7.58 27.98 0.32
CA ASP A 164 6.51 27.09 -0.14
C ASP A 164 6.53 25.79 0.67
N ARG A 165 7.72 25.19 0.89
CA ARG A 165 7.83 23.99 1.73
C ARG A 165 7.35 24.22 3.15
N ALA A 166 7.73 25.34 3.78
CA ALA A 166 7.32 25.69 5.13
C ALA A 166 5.79 25.91 5.22
N ARG A 167 5.20 26.58 4.22
CA ARG A 167 3.75 26.75 4.11
C ARG A 167 3.01 25.41 4.11
N TRP A 168 3.46 24.45 3.30
CA TRP A 168 2.84 23.13 3.25
C TRP A 168 3.10 22.29 4.50
N GLN A 169 4.25 22.44 5.15
CA GLN A 169 4.51 21.84 6.46
C GLN A 169 3.55 22.36 7.54
N GLY A 170 3.24 23.66 7.52
CA GLY A 170 2.22 24.25 8.38
C GLY A 170 0.84 23.61 8.19
N GLN A 171 0.43 23.39 6.93
CA GLN A 171 -0.84 22.72 6.63
C GLN A 171 -0.88 21.27 7.12
N ILE A 172 0.24 20.53 7.03
CA ILE A 172 0.34 19.16 7.58
C ILE A 172 0.14 19.20 9.10
N ALA A 173 0.76 20.14 9.79
CA ALA A 173 0.63 20.28 11.25
C ALA A 173 -0.81 20.62 11.65
N GLU A 174 -1.46 21.55 10.93
CA GLU A 174 -2.86 21.92 11.15
C GLU A 174 -3.79 20.72 10.96
N ALA A 175 -3.67 20.00 9.84
CA ALA A 175 -4.48 18.81 9.57
C ALA A 175 -4.35 17.74 10.66
N ARG A 176 -3.12 17.48 11.14
CA ARG A 176 -2.85 16.55 12.25
C ARG A 176 -3.48 17.00 13.57
N GLN A 177 -3.47 18.29 13.86
CA GLN A 177 -4.11 18.83 15.05
C GLN A 177 -5.62 18.58 15.03
N HIS A 178 -6.26 18.76 13.87
CA HIS A 178 -7.68 18.45 13.69
C HIS A 178 -7.99 16.96 13.85
N LEU A 179 -7.17 16.07 13.26
CA LEU A 179 -7.31 14.62 13.41
C LEU A 179 -7.17 14.17 14.87
N THR A 180 -6.19 14.73 15.59
CA THR A 180 -5.97 14.43 17.01
C THR A 180 -7.13 14.91 17.87
N THR A 181 -7.65 16.11 17.61
CA THR A 181 -8.81 16.66 18.32
C THR A 181 -10.06 15.81 18.08
N ALA A 182 -10.31 15.42 16.82
CA ALA A 182 -11.44 14.56 16.46
C ALA A 182 -11.35 13.16 17.10
N ALA A 183 -10.15 12.57 17.16
CA ALA A 183 -9.91 11.31 17.85
C ALA A 183 -10.13 11.44 19.38
N GLY A 184 -9.66 12.53 19.98
CA GLY A 184 -9.87 12.85 21.39
C GLY A 184 -11.36 12.99 21.76
N THR A 185 -12.16 13.69 20.94
CA THR A 185 -13.60 13.83 21.16
C THR A 185 -14.34 12.48 21.13
N ARG A 186 -13.93 11.54 20.27
CA ARG A 186 -14.51 10.17 20.23
C ARG A 186 -14.15 9.32 21.45
N LEU A 187 -13.00 9.54 22.08
CA LEU A 187 -12.61 8.84 23.31
C LEU A 187 -13.37 9.36 24.54
N THR A 188 -13.67 10.65 24.61
CA THR A 188 -14.40 11.23 25.74
C THR A 188 -15.90 10.85 25.75
N THR A 189 -16.51 10.60 24.59
CA THR A 189 -17.94 10.20 24.51
C THR A 189 -18.19 8.71 24.80
N LEU A 190 -17.16 7.86 24.78
CA LEU A 190 -17.25 6.47 25.20
C LEU A 190 -17.03 6.28 26.72
N SER A 191 -16.65 7.34 27.45
CA SER A 191 -16.29 7.28 28.88
C SER A 191 -17.26 8.04 29.81
N VAL A 192 -18.52 8.24 29.41
CA VAL A 192 -19.55 8.79 30.30
C VAL A 192 -20.78 7.87 30.29
N ALA A 193 -20.61 6.69 30.88
CA ALA A 193 -21.70 5.94 31.50
C ALA A 193 -21.45 5.93 33.01
N SER A 194 -21.98 6.98 33.65
CA SER A 194 -22.53 7.05 35.01
C SER A 194 -22.09 6.01 36.05
N VAL A 195 -21.20 6.40 36.97
CA VAL A 195 -21.39 6.09 38.40
C VAL A 195 -20.83 7.22 39.27
N SER A 196 -21.69 7.81 40.09
CA SER A 196 -21.37 8.88 41.06
C SER A 196 -20.47 8.38 42.21
N PRO A 197 -19.77 9.30 42.93
CA PRO A 197 -18.74 8.93 43.89
C PRO A 197 -19.29 8.71 45.31
N SER A 198 -18.64 7.83 46.08
CA SER A 198 -18.70 7.84 47.55
C SER A 198 -17.29 7.66 48.13
N PRO A 199 -16.97 8.27 49.28
CA PRO A 199 -15.61 8.62 49.64
C PRO A 199 -14.91 7.63 50.57
N ALA A 200 -13.58 7.61 50.43
CA ALA A 200 -12.55 7.30 51.41
C ALA A 200 -12.44 5.86 51.98
N LEU A 201 -11.32 5.19 51.68
CA LEU A 201 -10.25 4.98 52.65
C LEU A 201 -9.00 4.35 51.99
N THR A 202 -7.87 5.00 52.27
CA THR A 202 -6.47 4.60 52.11
C THR A 202 -6.19 3.13 52.48
N ALA A 203 -5.47 2.38 51.63
CA ALA A 203 -4.29 1.58 52.00
C ALA A 203 -3.72 0.82 50.79
N ALA A 204 -2.41 0.93 50.60
CA ALA A 204 -1.63 0.07 49.72
C ALA A 204 -1.55 -1.37 50.25
N GLN A 205 -1.55 -2.38 49.36
CA GLN A 205 -0.61 -3.51 49.36
C GLN A 205 -0.94 -4.59 48.29
N SER A 206 0.11 -4.95 47.55
CA SER A 206 0.57 -6.30 47.17
C SER A 206 -0.38 -7.37 46.61
N ILE A 207 -0.15 -7.66 45.33
CA ILE A 207 -0.35 -8.93 44.60
C ILE A 207 -0.01 -10.20 45.41
N THR A 208 -0.94 -11.15 45.47
CA THR A 208 -0.65 -12.61 45.45
C THR A 208 -1.87 -13.41 44.97
N THR A 209 -1.59 -14.47 44.22
CA THR A 209 -2.48 -15.43 43.55
C THR A 209 -3.28 -16.33 44.51
N PRO A 210 -4.37 -16.95 44.01
CA PRO A 210 -4.76 -18.28 44.49
C PRO A 210 -4.88 -19.36 43.37
N PRO A 211 -4.87 -20.66 43.76
CA PRO A 211 -4.54 -21.83 42.91
C PRO A 211 -5.79 -22.70 42.53
N PRO A 212 -5.64 -23.82 41.79
CA PRO A 212 -6.71 -24.45 41.01
C PRO A 212 -7.35 -25.68 41.70
N ALA A 213 -8.59 -26.02 41.33
CA ALA A 213 -9.17 -27.35 41.52
C ALA A 213 -10.26 -27.65 40.48
N ALA A 214 -10.13 -28.84 39.89
CA ALA A 214 -10.92 -29.38 38.79
C ALA A 214 -12.26 -29.99 39.24
N THR A 215 -13.23 -30.09 38.33
CA THR A 215 -14.11 -31.28 38.20
C THR A 215 -14.76 -31.35 36.80
N GLN A 216 -14.40 -32.37 36.03
CA GLN A 216 -15.18 -33.00 34.93
C GLN A 216 -16.32 -33.86 35.55
N PRO A 217 -17.35 -34.42 34.85
CA PRO A 217 -17.21 -35.18 33.58
C PRO A 217 -18.44 -35.32 32.61
N ALA A 218 -18.17 -35.97 31.46
CA ALA A 218 -19.02 -36.81 30.58
C ALA A 218 -20.07 -36.15 29.64
N ALA A 219 -20.43 -36.65 28.45
CA ALA A 219 -19.89 -37.60 27.46
C ALA A 219 -20.85 -37.63 26.22
N SER A 220 -20.31 -37.91 25.01
CA SER A 220 -20.91 -38.61 23.83
C SER A 220 -22.16 -38.03 23.11
N THR A 221 -22.35 -38.08 21.78
CA THR A 221 -22.20 -39.23 20.85
C THR A 221 -22.26 -38.77 19.36
N ALA A 222 -21.80 -39.65 18.47
CA ALA A 222 -21.47 -39.53 17.05
C ALA A 222 -22.62 -39.52 16.01
N SER A 223 -22.23 -39.43 14.72
CA SER A 223 -22.78 -40.10 13.50
C SER A 223 -23.01 -39.09 12.35
N ASN A 224 -22.58 -39.25 11.09
CA ASN A 224 -22.22 -40.43 10.30
C ASN A 224 -21.41 -40.04 9.02
N ALA A 225 -20.54 -40.93 8.54
CA ALA A 225 -20.06 -41.03 7.15
C ALA A 225 -21.06 -41.90 6.32
N PRO A 226 -20.91 -42.28 5.01
CA PRO A 226 -19.68 -42.33 4.18
C PRO A 226 -19.80 -42.13 2.64
N ALA A 227 -18.62 -42.16 1.97
CA ALA A 227 -18.33 -42.74 0.64
C ALA A 227 -18.94 -42.07 -0.63
N LYS A 228 -18.33 -42.08 -1.83
CA LYS A 228 -17.24 -42.87 -2.42
C LYS A 228 -16.72 -42.15 -3.67
N SER A 229 -15.41 -42.20 -3.88
CA SER A 229 -14.71 -41.90 -5.13
C SER A 229 -14.60 -43.18 -5.97
N GLU A 230 -14.73 -43.08 -7.29
CA GLU A 230 -14.13 -44.04 -8.22
C GLU A 230 -13.88 -43.41 -9.62
N SER A 231 -12.59 -43.38 -10.00
CA SER A 231 -11.96 -43.64 -11.32
C SER A 231 -12.57 -43.07 -12.62
N ALA A 232 -11.88 -42.71 -13.70
CA ALA A 232 -10.51 -42.62 -14.22
C ALA A 232 -10.72 -41.93 -15.61
N LYS A 233 -9.81 -41.31 -16.35
CA LYS A 233 -8.44 -41.65 -16.70
C LYS A 233 -7.87 -40.45 -17.49
N ALA A 234 -6.74 -39.91 -17.02
CA ALA A 234 -5.92 -38.94 -17.74
C ALA A 234 -4.73 -39.67 -18.38
N GLY A 235 -4.31 -39.20 -19.56
CA GLY A 235 -3.05 -39.57 -20.19
C GLY A 235 -1.87 -38.77 -19.61
N ALA A 236 -0.73 -39.45 -19.47
CA ALA A 236 0.61 -38.92 -19.16
C ALA A 236 1.06 -37.87 -20.20
N ASN A 237 1.94 -36.88 -19.97
CA ASN A 237 3.14 -36.72 -19.14
C ASN A 237 3.13 -35.30 -18.53
N THR A 238 3.67 -35.02 -17.34
CA THR A 238 5.12 -34.82 -17.13
C THR A 238 5.37 -34.79 -15.62
N ALA A 239 6.23 -35.69 -15.14
CA ALA A 239 6.74 -35.68 -13.78
C ALA A 239 8.00 -34.77 -13.74
N GLU A 240 8.03 -33.79 -12.83
CA GLU A 240 9.05 -33.76 -11.77
C GLU A 240 8.64 -32.77 -10.65
N THR A 241 8.02 -33.35 -9.63
CA THR A 241 8.22 -33.05 -8.21
C THR A 241 7.73 -31.71 -7.66
N ALA A 242 6.41 -31.67 -7.47
CA ALA A 242 5.85 -31.16 -6.22
C ALA A 242 6.31 -32.04 -5.03
N ALA A 243 6.97 -31.45 -4.05
CA ALA A 243 7.14 -32.03 -2.72
C ALA A 243 7.09 -30.94 -1.65
N ALA A 244 6.31 -31.22 -0.60
CA ALA A 244 6.24 -30.56 0.71
C ALA A 244 5.35 -29.31 0.87
N THR A 245 4.03 -29.55 0.76
CA THR A 245 3.02 -28.97 1.67
C THR A 245 2.92 -29.89 2.89
N ALA A 246 3.56 -29.52 4.01
CA ALA A 246 3.18 -29.89 5.39
C ALA A 246 4.10 -29.18 6.40
N ALA A 247 3.49 -28.70 7.49
CA ALA A 247 4.04 -28.27 8.78
C ALA A 247 4.61 -26.83 8.95
N GLY A 248 3.97 -26.08 9.85
CA GLY A 248 4.53 -24.91 10.55
C GLY A 248 4.27 -23.54 9.90
N GLN A 249 3.68 -22.60 10.63
CA GLN A 249 3.75 -21.18 10.26
C GLN A 249 5.23 -20.76 10.21
N PRO A 250 5.67 -20.05 9.16
CA PRO A 250 7.08 -19.67 9.04
C PRO A 250 7.46 -18.68 10.15
N LEU A 251 8.57 -18.94 10.81
CA LEU A 251 9.12 -18.07 11.85
C LEU A 251 9.69 -16.81 11.19
N ASN A 252 9.17 -15.63 11.57
CA ASN A 252 9.66 -14.37 11.04
C ASN A 252 10.83 -13.86 11.89
N LEU A 253 12.03 -13.77 11.30
CA LEU A 253 13.25 -13.36 12.01
C LEU A 253 13.75 -11.95 11.63
N GLY A 254 13.04 -11.21 10.77
CA GLY A 254 13.47 -9.87 10.37
C GLY A 254 14.79 -9.90 9.58
N ALA A 255 15.81 -9.16 10.02
CA ALA A 255 17.09 -9.05 9.31
C ALA A 255 17.94 -10.33 9.46
N LEU A 256 18.24 -11.01 8.35
CA LEU A 256 18.89 -12.33 8.35
C LEU A 256 20.42 -12.29 8.23
N LEU A 257 21.02 -11.09 8.20
CA LEU A 257 22.44 -10.87 7.88
C LEU A 257 23.40 -11.61 8.83
N GLU A 258 23.03 -11.74 10.11
CA GLU A 258 23.86 -12.38 11.14
C GLU A 258 23.76 -13.91 11.15
N LYS A 259 22.75 -14.49 10.48
CA LYS A 259 22.49 -15.94 10.45
C LYS A 259 22.97 -16.61 9.15
N ALA A 260 23.54 -15.81 8.24
CA ALA A 260 24.10 -16.28 6.98
C ALA A 260 25.43 -17.02 7.21
N THR A 261 25.51 -18.26 6.74
CA THR A 261 26.74 -19.07 6.73
C THR A 261 27.58 -18.79 5.50
N GLN A 262 26.94 -18.50 4.36
CA GLN A 262 27.61 -18.15 3.12
C GLN A 262 27.02 -16.84 2.58
N LYS A 263 27.90 -15.84 2.44
CA LYS A 263 27.56 -14.53 1.88
C LYS A 263 28.11 -14.46 0.45
N VAL A 264 27.23 -14.19 -0.50
CA VAL A 264 27.59 -13.95 -1.90
C VAL A 264 27.32 -12.49 -2.23
N SER A 265 28.35 -11.74 -2.58
CA SER A 265 28.18 -10.36 -3.02
C SER A 265 27.44 -10.32 -4.37
N PRO A 266 26.49 -9.39 -4.56
CA PRO A 266 25.79 -9.27 -5.83
C PRO A 266 26.73 -8.83 -6.94
N SER A 267 26.61 -9.49 -8.09
CA SER A 267 27.33 -9.09 -9.29
C SER A 267 26.76 -7.78 -9.80
N TYR A 268 27.58 -6.74 -9.83
CA TYR A 268 27.17 -5.40 -10.24
C TYR A 268 26.92 -5.37 -11.77
N PRO A 269 25.69 -5.12 -12.25
CA PRO A 269 25.37 -5.13 -13.68
C PRO A 269 26.19 -4.10 -14.48
N ALA A 270 26.68 -4.45 -15.66
CA ALA A 270 27.49 -3.57 -16.50
C ALA A 270 26.81 -2.23 -16.79
N PHE A 271 25.52 -2.26 -17.14
CA PHE A 271 24.71 -1.05 -17.37
C PHE A 271 24.60 -0.16 -16.13
N ALA A 272 24.47 -0.75 -14.95
CA ALA A 272 24.41 0.01 -13.70
C ALA A 272 25.77 0.66 -13.38
N LYS A 273 26.90 0.01 -13.75
CA LYS A 273 28.25 0.57 -13.55
C LYS A 273 28.44 1.82 -14.40
N THR A 274 28.09 1.74 -15.69
CA THR A 274 28.18 2.88 -16.61
C THR A 274 27.28 4.04 -16.15
N ALA A 275 26.09 3.73 -15.62
CA ALA A 275 25.14 4.72 -15.11
C ALA A 275 25.40 5.15 -13.65
N HIS A 276 26.48 4.69 -13.00
CA HIS A 276 26.86 5.03 -11.62
C HIS A 276 25.73 4.87 -10.58
N VAL A 277 24.85 3.88 -10.79
CA VAL A 277 23.62 3.72 -9.98
C VAL A 277 23.96 3.13 -8.61
N SER A 278 23.82 3.93 -7.56
CA SER A 278 24.00 3.48 -6.17
C SER A 278 22.66 3.23 -5.46
N GLY A 279 22.68 2.49 -4.37
CA GLY A 279 21.51 2.36 -3.50
C GLY A 279 21.43 1.06 -2.73
N ILE A 280 20.50 1.02 -1.77
CA ILE A 280 20.22 -0.16 -0.96
C ILE A 280 19.05 -0.90 -1.58
N VAL A 281 19.24 -2.19 -1.88
CA VAL A 281 18.17 -3.09 -2.32
C VAL A 281 17.78 -3.99 -1.17
N ARG A 282 16.51 -3.93 -0.76
CA ARG A 282 15.92 -4.84 0.22
C ARG A 282 15.31 -6.03 -0.51
N VAL A 283 15.72 -7.23 -0.12
CA VAL A 283 15.20 -8.50 -0.65
C VAL A 283 14.54 -9.27 0.49
N ASP A 284 13.24 -9.48 0.39
CA ASP A 284 12.52 -10.37 1.29
C ASP A 284 12.63 -11.82 0.75
N MET A 285 12.87 -12.77 1.65
CA MET A 285 13.12 -14.15 1.28
C MET A 285 12.57 -15.16 2.28
N VAL A 286 12.33 -16.37 1.75
CA VAL A 286 11.89 -17.54 2.50
C VAL A 286 13.03 -18.56 2.46
N ILE A 287 13.45 -18.99 3.66
CA ILE A 287 14.50 -19.98 3.88
C ILE A 287 13.84 -21.30 4.31
N ASP A 288 14.28 -22.41 3.73
CA ASP A 288 13.84 -23.74 4.10
C ASP A 288 14.49 -24.26 5.40
N GLU A 289 14.01 -25.41 5.85
CA GLU A 289 14.50 -26.16 7.00
C GLU A 289 15.97 -26.56 6.90
N LYS A 290 16.55 -26.54 5.69
CA LYS A 290 17.95 -26.87 5.40
C LYS A 290 18.85 -25.63 5.30
N GLY A 291 18.28 -24.43 5.46
CA GLY A 291 19.02 -23.17 5.35
C GLY A 291 19.22 -22.64 3.93
N SER A 292 18.49 -23.17 2.94
CA SER A 292 18.52 -22.73 1.54
C SER A 292 17.38 -21.77 1.23
N VAL A 293 17.63 -20.78 0.39
CA VAL A 293 16.61 -19.80 -0.03
C VAL A 293 15.69 -20.42 -1.08
N VAL A 294 14.43 -20.63 -0.73
CA VAL A 294 13.41 -21.21 -1.64
C VAL A 294 12.63 -20.16 -2.41
N SER A 295 12.55 -18.94 -1.89
CA SER A 295 11.93 -17.80 -2.58
C SER A 295 12.66 -16.52 -2.20
N ALA A 296 12.90 -15.66 -3.18
CA ALA A 296 13.50 -14.34 -3.00
C ALA A 296 12.77 -13.34 -3.91
N GLN A 297 12.27 -12.26 -3.32
CA GLN A 297 11.60 -11.17 -4.02
C GLN A 297 12.19 -9.84 -3.55
N SER A 298 12.49 -8.95 -4.48
CA SER A 298 12.95 -7.61 -4.13
C SER A 298 11.76 -6.75 -3.72
N SER A 299 11.84 -6.13 -2.54
CA SER A 299 10.75 -5.34 -1.99
C SER A 299 10.96 -3.84 -2.19
N THR A 300 12.23 -3.40 -2.25
CA THR A 300 12.57 -1.96 -2.39
C THR A 300 13.96 -1.78 -2.99
N GLY A 301 14.20 -0.67 -3.68
CA GLY A 301 15.49 -0.27 -4.26
C GLY A 301 15.45 -0.02 -5.78
N PRO A 302 16.55 0.45 -6.40
CA PRO A 302 16.60 0.75 -7.83
C PRO A 302 16.33 -0.49 -8.69
N ALA A 303 15.40 -0.39 -9.66
CA ALA A 303 14.96 -1.54 -10.46
C ALA A 303 16.11 -2.25 -11.19
N ILE A 304 17.10 -1.49 -11.66
CA ILE A 304 18.28 -2.00 -12.36
C ILE A 304 19.18 -2.87 -11.47
N LEU A 305 19.12 -2.70 -10.15
CA LEU A 305 19.92 -3.45 -9.17
C LEU A 305 19.15 -4.62 -8.54
N ARG A 306 17.81 -4.64 -8.68
CA ARG A 306 16.95 -5.65 -8.03
C ARG A 306 17.29 -7.06 -8.47
N GLN A 307 17.42 -7.30 -9.78
CA GLN A 307 17.70 -8.64 -10.29
C GLN A 307 19.05 -9.17 -9.77
N ALA A 308 20.09 -8.32 -9.78
CA ALA A 308 21.40 -8.67 -9.23
C ALA A 308 21.36 -9.00 -7.74
N ALA A 309 20.56 -8.27 -6.96
CA ALA A 309 20.36 -8.54 -5.54
C ALA A 309 19.59 -9.85 -5.30
N ILE A 310 18.56 -10.13 -6.09
CA ILE A 310 17.79 -11.39 -6.03
C ILE A 310 18.68 -12.58 -6.36
N ASP A 311 19.48 -12.49 -7.43
CA ASP A 311 20.37 -13.56 -7.85
C ASP A 311 21.47 -13.84 -6.81
N ALA A 312 21.94 -12.80 -6.13
CA ALA A 312 22.86 -12.92 -5.00
C ALA A 312 22.19 -13.59 -3.81
N ALA A 313 21.01 -13.11 -3.40
CA ALA A 313 20.24 -13.64 -2.28
C ALA A 313 19.92 -15.13 -2.45
N ARG A 314 19.57 -15.58 -3.66
CA ARG A 314 19.33 -17.00 -3.97
C ARG A 314 20.53 -17.90 -3.74
N ARG A 315 21.74 -17.35 -3.81
CA ARG A 315 23.00 -18.09 -3.61
C ARG A 315 23.49 -18.04 -2.16
N TRP A 316 22.81 -17.32 -1.28
CA TRP A 316 23.14 -17.31 0.14
C TRP A 316 22.69 -18.61 0.80
N LYS A 317 23.47 -19.04 1.81
CA LYS A 317 23.11 -20.16 2.68
C LYS A 317 23.07 -19.70 4.12
N PHE A 318 22.09 -20.18 4.86
CA PHE A 318 21.82 -19.85 6.24
C PHE A 318 21.97 -21.08 7.12
N ARG A 319 22.18 -20.88 8.43
CA ARG A 319 22.09 -22.00 9.36
C ARG A 319 20.62 -22.40 9.52
N PRO A 320 20.28 -23.71 9.48
CA PRO A 320 18.96 -24.20 9.85
C PRO A 320 18.50 -23.61 11.18
N THR A 321 17.34 -22.97 11.19
CA THR A 321 16.75 -22.44 12.42
C THR A 321 15.90 -23.53 13.05
N MET A 322 16.19 -23.87 14.30
CA MET A 322 15.47 -24.87 15.06
C MET A 322 14.46 -24.19 15.99
N SER A 323 13.21 -24.65 15.99
CA SER A 323 12.19 -24.30 16.99
C SER A 323 11.72 -25.60 17.65
N ASP A 324 11.74 -25.66 18.98
CA ASP A 324 11.36 -26.85 19.76
C ASP A 324 12.06 -28.15 19.30
N GLY A 325 13.32 -28.05 18.86
CA GLY A 325 14.12 -29.18 18.39
C GLY A 325 13.81 -29.65 16.96
N GLN A 326 12.89 -29.00 16.25
CA GLN A 326 12.57 -29.27 14.84
C GLN A 326 13.05 -28.13 13.93
N PRO A 327 13.55 -28.43 12.72
CA PRO A 327 13.88 -27.39 11.77
C PRO A 327 12.60 -26.72 11.27
N VAL A 328 12.61 -25.39 11.20
CA VAL A 328 11.45 -24.60 10.75
C VAL A 328 11.81 -23.69 9.58
N ARG A 329 10.82 -23.42 8.73
CA ARG A 329 10.94 -22.42 7.66
C ARG A 329 10.99 -21.02 8.25
N VAL A 330 11.84 -20.18 7.67
CA VAL A 330 12.07 -18.82 8.14
C VAL A 330 11.73 -17.82 7.05
N VAL A 331 11.06 -16.74 7.44
CA VAL A 331 10.87 -15.56 6.58
C VAL A 331 11.67 -14.41 7.14
N GLY A 332 12.34 -13.66 6.28
CA GLY A 332 13.06 -12.46 6.67
C GLY A 332 13.56 -11.67 5.47
N PHE A 333 14.46 -10.73 5.71
CA PHE A 333 14.96 -9.82 4.68
C PHE A 333 16.47 -9.59 4.76
N LEU A 334 17.05 -9.22 3.62
CA LEU A 334 18.44 -8.76 3.50
C LEU A 334 18.49 -7.40 2.82
N ASN A 335 19.45 -6.57 3.24
CA ASN A 335 19.76 -5.30 2.62
C ASN A 335 21.11 -5.41 1.90
N PHE A 336 21.11 -5.24 0.59
CA PHE A 336 22.31 -5.19 -0.24
C PHE A 336 22.65 -3.73 -0.54
N ASN A 337 23.80 -3.26 -0.07
CA ASN A 337 24.30 -1.92 -0.39
C ASN A 337 25.13 -1.97 -1.67
N PHE A 338 24.72 -1.23 -2.70
CA PHE A 338 25.48 -1.07 -3.94
C PHE A 338 26.15 0.30 -3.93
N THR A 339 27.48 0.30 -3.82
CA THR A 339 28.32 1.48 -4.01
C THR A 339 29.02 1.38 -5.36
N PRO A 340 28.98 2.42 -6.21
CA PRO A 340 29.79 2.46 -7.43
C PRO A 340 31.27 2.35 -7.03
N GLN A 341 32.01 1.48 -7.74
CA GLN A 341 33.45 1.27 -7.58
C GLN A 341 34.19 2.01 -8.67
#